data_AF-R9GZD2-F1
#
_entry.id   AF-R9GZD2-F1
#
_cell.length_a   1.000
_cell.length_b   1.000
_cell.length_c   1.000
_cell.angle_alpha   90.00
_cell.angle_beta   90.00
_cell.angle_gamma   90.00
#
_symmetry.space_group_name_H-M   'P 1'
#
loop_
_entity.id
_entity.type
_entity.pdbx_description
1 polymer ?
#
loop_
_entity_poly.entity_id
_entity_poly.type
_entity_poly.pdbx_seq_one_letter_code
_entity_poly.pdbx_strand_id
1 'polypeptide(L)'
;MKGLIIKRGNEVCKAGIPDNGVSLMVNITRYEGAYWNVGGLKMPGDVHVTWNGGTLEVGDEIEVEFAEFDEATLPDTEESHKSLLDTIALTHVDDSPDMWNRKLDTYNRLKKMLKDENDNIILKME
;
A
#
# COMPACT_ATOMS: atom_id res chain seq x y z
N MET A 1 -19.66 6.88 -15.74
CA MET A 1 -19.14 5.91 -14.74
C MET A 1 -18.81 6.63 -13.44
N LYS A 2 -18.87 5.95 -12.29
CA LYS A 2 -18.44 6.50 -11.00
C LYS A 2 -16.98 6.13 -10.76
N GLY A 3 -16.19 7.06 -10.23
CA GLY A 3 -14.78 6.82 -9.96
C GLY A 3 -14.12 7.93 -9.14
N LEU A 4 -12.80 7.97 -9.19
CA LEU A 4 -11.95 8.92 -8.49
C LEU A 4 -11.20 9.80 -9.50
N ILE A 5 -11.25 11.12 -9.31
CA ILE A 5 -10.35 12.05 -9.98
C ILE A 5 -9.24 12.36 -8.99
N ILE A 6 -8.00 12.14 -9.40
CA ILE A 6 -6.82 12.28 -8.54
C ILE A 6 -5.94 13.36 -9.11
N LYS A 7 -5.50 14.29 -8.25
CA LYS A 7 -4.58 15.35 -8.62
C LYS A 7 -3.35 15.32 -7.71
N ARG A 8 -2.17 15.35 -8.31
CA ARG A 8 -0.89 15.49 -7.62
C ARG A 8 0.01 16.43 -8.42
N GLY A 9 0.31 17.59 -7.85
CA GLY A 9 0.98 18.65 -8.60
C GLY A 9 0.18 19.06 -9.84
N ASN A 10 0.77 18.93 -11.02
CA ASN A 10 0.12 19.25 -12.30
C ASN A 10 -0.54 18.04 -12.97
N GLU A 11 -0.42 16.85 -12.38
CA GLU A 11 -0.97 15.63 -12.95
C GLU A 11 -2.40 15.42 -12.47
N VAL A 12 -3.28 15.04 -13.39
CA VAL A 12 -4.66 14.68 -13.11
C VAL A 12 -4.98 13.36 -13.80
N CYS A 13 -5.46 12.36 -13.05
CA CYS A 13 -5.94 11.11 -13.62
C CYS A 13 -7.37 10.82 -13.16
N LYS A 14 -8.16 10.17 -14.03
CA LYS A 14 -9.50 9.69 -13.74
C LYS A 14 -9.46 8.17 -13.63
N ALA A 15 -9.60 7.66 -12.42
CA ALA A 15 -9.56 6.24 -12.14
C ALA A 15 -10.98 5.69 -11.97
N GLY A 16 -11.33 4.67 -12.72
CA GLY A 16 -12.62 4.02 -12.60
C GLY A 16 -12.70 2.74 -13.42
N ILE A 17 -13.46 1.77 -12.92
CA ILE A 17 -13.77 0.52 -13.62
C ILE A 17 -15.27 0.41 -13.76
N PRO A 18 -15.83 0.30 -14.97
CA PRO A 18 -17.26 0.06 -15.14
C PRO A 18 -17.70 -1.19 -14.39
N ASP A 19 -18.81 -1.08 -13.66
CA ASP A 19 -19.46 -2.17 -12.90
C ASP A 19 -18.56 -2.88 -11.85
N ASN A 20 -17.40 -2.29 -11.52
CA ASN A 20 -16.46 -2.80 -10.52
C ASN A 20 -15.98 -1.68 -9.61
N GLY A 21 -15.15 -2.02 -8.62
CA GLY A 21 -14.61 -1.07 -7.64
C GLY A 21 -13.23 -0.53 -8.00
N VAL A 22 -13.01 0.75 -7.69
CA VAL A 22 -11.70 1.40 -7.62
C VAL A 22 -11.46 1.84 -6.17
N SER A 23 -10.22 1.78 -5.69
CA SER A 23 -9.81 2.18 -4.35
C SER A 23 -8.59 3.10 -4.39
N LEU A 24 -8.54 4.00 -3.42
CA LEU A 24 -7.32 4.69 -3.00
C LEU A 24 -6.76 3.92 -1.80
N MET A 25 -5.48 3.56 -1.85
CA MET A 25 -4.77 2.94 -0.74
C MET A 25 -3.56 3.81 -0.38
N VAL A 26 -3.38 4.02 0.93
CA VAL A 26 -2.22 4.71 1.50
C VAL A 26 -1.70 3.84 2.63
N ASN A 27 -0.43 3.45 2.55
CA ASN A 27 0.23 2.60 3.52
C ASN A 27 1.47 3.30 4.06
N ILE A 28 1.64 3.28 5.37
CA ILE A 28 2.84 3.79 6.03
C ILE A 28 3.44 2.64 6.82
N THR A 29 4.59 2.15 6.38
CA THR A 29 5.29 1.05 7.03
C THR A 29 6.60 1.54 7.63
N ARG A 30 7.05 0.84 8.67
CA ARG A 30 8.25 1.23 9.43
C ARG A 30 9.52 1.24 8.57
N TYR A 31 9.65 0.29 7.65
CA TYR A 31 10.90 0.06 6.91
C TYR A 31 10.82 0.44 5.43
N GLU A 32 9.62 0.56 4.86
CA GLU A 32 9.43 0.85 3.44
C GLU A 32 8.86 2.26 3.23
N GLY A 33 8.59 2.98 4.33
CA GLY A 33 8.10 4.35 4.29
C GLY A 33 6.62 4.44 3.96
N ALA A 34 6.22 5.62 3.48
CA ALA A 34 4.87 5.88 3.06
C ALA A 34 4.75 5.66 1.54
N TYR A 35 3.73 4.93 1.13
CA TYR A 35 3.39 4.76 -0.28
C TYR A 35 1.89 4.79 -0.47
N TRP A 36 1.47 5.06 -1.70
CA TRP A 36 0.08 5.13 -2.08
C TRP A 36 -0.13 4.58 -3.48
N ASN A 37 -1.37 4.24 -3.79
CA ASN A 37 -1.80 3.98 -5.15
C ASN A 37 -3.32 4.13 -5.30
N VAL A 38 -3.75 4.31 -6.54
CA VAL A 38 -5.15 4.24 -6.93
C VAL A 38 -5.30 3.14 -7.95
N GLY A 39 -6.13 2.16 -7.64
CA GLY A 39 -6.27 0.98 -8.47
C GLY A 39 -7.53 0.19 -8.19
N GLY A 40 -7.67 -0.92 -8.89
CA GLY A 40 -8.81 -1.82 -8.73
C GLY A 40 -8.59 -3.12 -9.47
N LEU A 41 -9.58 -4.02 -9.36
CA LEU A 41 -9.58 -5.30 -10.04
C LEU A 41 -10.56 -5.24 -11.21
N LYS A 42 -10.05 -5.47 -12.43
CA LYS A 42 -10.88 -5.54 -13.64
C LYS A 42 -11.38 -6.97 -13.85
N MET A 43 -12.69 -7.10 -14.01
CA MET A 43 -13.39 -8.36 -14.27
C MET A 43 -14.07 -8.35 -15.65
N PRO A 44 -14.16 -9.50 -16.35
CA PRO A 44 -13.49 -10.77 -16.07
C PRO A 44 -12.00 -10.72 -16.45
N GLY A 45 -11.12 -11.37 -15.68
CA GLY A 45 -9.69 -11.48 -16.01
C GLY A 45 -8.73 -11.40 -14.81
N ASP A 46 -9.22 -11.05 -13.63
CA ASP A 46 -8.41 -10.85 -12.42
C ASP A 46 -7.16 -9.99 -12.68
N VAL A 47 -7.34 -8.90 -13.44
CA VAL A 47 -6.26 -7.97 -13.78
C VAL A 47 -6.29 -6.80 -12.81
N HIS A 48 -5.21 -6.64 -12.06
CA HIS A 48 -4.97 -5.48 -11.20
C HIS A 48 -4.58 -4.31 -12.09
N VAL A 49 -5.30 -3.20 -11.97
CA VAL A 49 -5.04 -1.97 -12.72
C VAL A 49 -4.70 -0.84 -11.76
N THR A 50 -3.70 -0.03 -12.11
CA THR A 50 -3.27 1.13 -11.31
C THR A 50 -3.20 2.38 -12.19
N TRP A 51 -3.74 3.50 -11.71
CA TRP A 51 -3.76 4.79 -12.43
C TRP A 51 -2.78 5.82 -11.90
N ASN A 52 -2.31 5.65 -10.67
CA ASN A 52 -1.27 6.45 -10.08
C ASN A 52 -0.80 5.76 -8.80
N GLY A 53 0.40 6.10 -8.35
CA GLY A 53 0.94 5.65 -7.08
C GLY A 53 2.44 5.93 -6.95
N GLY A 54 3.00 5.45 -5.86
CA GLY A 54 4.43 5.53 -5.58
C GLY A 54 4.70 5.91 -4.13
N THR A 55 5.93 6.35 -3.87
CA THR A 55 6.37 6.80 -2.56
C THR A 55 5.80 8.18 -2.23
N LEU A 56 5.48 8.38 -0.95
CA LEU A 56 5.11 9.66 -0.36
C LEU A 56 6.24 10.18 0.53
N GLU A 57 6.56 11.45 0.34
CA GLU A 57 7.46 12.21 1.20
C GLU A 57 6.68 13.20 2.07
N VAL A 58 7.34 13.69 3.13
CA VAL A 58 6.73 14.70 4.01
C VAL A 58 6.52 15.99 3.22
N GLY A 59 5.26 16.45 3.16
CA GLY A 59 4.86 17.62 2.39
C GLY A 59 4.19 17.31 1.06
N ASP A 60 4.13 16.03 0.66
CA ASP A 60 3.33 15.63 -0.49
C ASP A 60 1.83 15.80 -0.22
N GLU A 61 1.12 16.28 -1.24
CA GLU A 61 -0.33 16.45 -1.23
C GLU A 61 -0.97 15.68 -2.39
N ILE A 62 -2.07 14.98 -2.09
CA ILE A 62 -2.89 14.30 -3.07
C ILE A 62 -4.32 14.78 -2.88
N GLU A 63 -4.89 15.35 -3.93
CA GLU A 63 -6.31 15.69 -3.96
C GLU A 63 -7.08 14.54 -4.59
N VAL A 64 -8.17 14.11 -3.93
CA VAL A 64 -9.04 13.05 -4.43
C VAL A 64 -10.48 13.53 -4.42
N GLU A 65 -11.12 13.44 -5.58
CA GLU A 65 -12.52 13.81 -5.78
C GLU A 65 -13.29 12.57 -6.26
N PHE A 66 -14.41 12.27 -5.61
CA PHE A 66 -15.36 11.30 -6.13
C PHE A 66 -16.24 11.98 -7.18
N ALA A 67 -16.29 11.42 -8.39
CA ALA A 67 -17.00 12.05 -9.50
C ALA A 67 -17.65 11.02 -10.43
N GLU A 68 -18.61 11.50 -11.22
CA GLU A 68 -19.10 10.81 -12.40
C GLU A 68 -18.45 11.41 -13.66
N PHE A 69 -17.93 10.55 -14.54
CA PHE A 69 -17.30 10.94 -15.80
C PHE A 69 -17.56 9.91 -16.90
N ASP A 70 -17.41 10.29 -18.16
CA ASP A 70 -17.72 9.40 -19.29
C ASP A 70 -16.67 8.30 -19.47
N GLU A 71 -15.39 8.66 -19.36
CA GLU A 71 -14.25 7.77 -19.61
C GLU A 71 -13.14 7.96 -18.57
N ALA A 72 -12.54 6.85 -18.15
CA ALA A 72 -11.36 6.82 -17.29
C ALA A 72 -10.08 7.11 -18.10
N THR A 73 -9.05 7.63 -17.45
CA THR A 73 -7.70 7.66 -18.02
C THR A 73 -7.22 6.23 -18.26
N LEU A 74 -6.28 6.01 -19.20
CA LEU A 74 -5.63 4.71 -19.31
C LEU A 74 -4.84 4.40 -18.03
N PRO A 75 -4.85 3.16 -17.53
CA PRO A 75 -4.04 2.79 -16.38
C PRO A 75 -2.55 2.83 -16.73
N ASP A 76 -1.72 3.18 -15.76
CA ASP A 76 -0.26 3.17 -15.86
C ASP A 76 0.27 1.73 -15.92
N THR A 77 -0.36 0.84 -15.14
CA THR A 77 0.01 -0.58 -15.07
C THR A 77 -1.21 -1.48 -15.09
N GLU A 78 -1.07 -2.61 -15.78
CA GLU A 78 -2.02 -3.72 -15.77
C GLU A 78 -1.25 -5.01 -15.50
N GLU A 79 -1.58 -5.70 -14.41
CA GLU A 79 -0.90 -6.94 -14.01
C GLU A 79 -1.92 -8.03 -13.68
N SER A 80 -1.74 -9.21 -14.27
CA SER A 80 -2.60 -10.35 -13.93
C SER A 80 -2.34 -10.80 -12.49
N HIS A 81 -3.40 -11.13 -11.75
CA HIS A 81 -3.30 -11.61 -10.38
C HIS A 81 -2.40 -12.84 -10.25
N LYS A 82 -2.41 -13.74 -11.24
CA LYS A 82 -1.53 -14.91 -11.28
C LYS A 82 -0.05 -14.51 -11.36
N SER A 83 0.29 -13.60 -12.27
CA SER A 83 1.68 -13.13 -12.42
C SER A 83 2.19 -12.44 -11.16
N LEU A 84 1.33 -11.70 -10.46
CA LEU A 84 1.65 -11.11 -9.17
C LEU A 84 1.97 -12.18 -8.12
N LEU A 85 1.14 -13.21 -7.99
CA LEU A 85 1.38 -14.32 -7.05
C LEU A 85 2.68 -15.08 -7.37
N ASP A 86 2.93 -15.37 -8.64
CA ASP A 86 4.16 -16.04 -9.07
C ASP A 86 5.40 -15.18 -8.75
N THR A 87 5.31 -13.87 -8.96
CA THR A 87 6.38 -12.91 -8.62
C THR A 87 6.64 -12.89 -7.13
N ILE A 88 5.60 -12.73 -6.32
CA ILE A 88 5.65 -12.73 -4.85
C ILE A 88 6.31 -14.03 -4.35
N ALA A 89 5.91 -15.18 -4.88
CA ALA A 89 6.49 -16.46 -4.50
C ALA A 89 7.99 -16.56 -4.82
N LEU A 90 8.45 -15.92 -5.89
CA LEU A 90 9.87 -15.89 -6.30
C LEU A 90 10.70 -14.84 -5.55
N THR A 91 10.10 -13.71 -5.15
CA THR A 91 10.81 -12.59 -4.50
C THR A 91 10.82 -12.65 -2.98
N HIS A 92 9.89 -13.38 -2.34
CA HIS A 92 9.90 -13.62 -0.90
C HIS A 92 10.93 -14.68 -0.48
N VAL A 93 12.16 -14.57 -0.96
CA VAL A 93 13.30 -15.28 -0.36
C VAL A 93 13.74 -14.48 0.86
N ASP A 94 13.35 -14.96 2.03
CA ASP A 94 13.40 -14.30 3.33
C ASP A 94 14.82 -14.19 3.95
N ASP A 95 15.85 -14.27 3.11
CA ASP A 95 17.26 -14.41 3.48
C ASP A 95 18.13 -13.19 3.16
N SER A 96 17.54 -12.08 2.70
CA SER A 96 18.35 -10.87 2.51
C SER A 96 18.87 -10.34 3.84
N PRO A 97 20.12 -9.82 3.90
CA PRO A 97 20.68 -9.24 5.12
C PRO A 97 19.81 -8.13 5.72
N ASP A 98 19.18 -7.32 4.87
CA ASP A 98 18.27 -6.24 5.29
C ASP A 98 17.02 -6.78 5.97
N MET A 99 16.42 -7.86 5.45
CA MET A 99 15.28 -8.51 6.08
C MET A 99 15.65 -9.10 7.45
N TRP A 100 16.83 -9.72 7.57
CA TRP A 100 17.34 -10.21 8.84
C TRP A 100 17.54 -9.10 9.87
N ASN A 101 18.08 -7.95 9.44
CA ASN A 101 18.23 -6.78 10.30
C ASN A 101 16.87 -6.24 10.77
N ARG A 102 15.87 -6.16 9.88
CA ARG A 102 14.49 -5.76 10.21
C ARG A 102 13.84 -6.72 11.23
N LYS A 103 14.03 -8.03 11.05
CA LYS A 103 13.55 -9.06 11.98
C LYS A 103 14.20 -8.94 13.35
N LEU A 104 15.53 -8.79 13.41
CA LEU A 104 16.28 -8.67 14.65
C LEU A 104 15.90 -7.41 15.43
N ASP A 105 15.78 -6.28 14.75
CA ASP A 105 15.31 -5.03 15.35
C ASP A 105 13.87 -5.16 15.90
N THR A 106 12.97 -5.81 15.15
CA THR A 106 11.61 -6.11 15.62
C THR A 106 11.62 -6.99 16.87
N TYR A 107 12.41 -8.06 16.87
CA TYR A 107 12.59 -8.95 18.03
C TYR A 107 13.07 -8.19 19.26
N ASN A 108 14.13 -7.38 19.14
CA ASN A 108 14.70 -6.62 20.25
C ASN A 108 13.69 -5.61 20.83
N ARG A 109 12.89 -4.97 19.96
CA ARG A 109 11.84 -4.05 20.40
C ARG A 109 10.74 -4.76 21.19
N LEU A 110 10.23 -5.88 20.67
CA LEU A 110 9.21 -6.68 21.35
C LEU A 110 9.73 -7.22 22.68
N LYS A 111 10.97 -7.70 22.72
CA LYS A 111 11.64 -8.15 23.95
C LYS A 111 11.70 -7.05 24.99
N LYS A 112 12.03 -5.81 24.59
CA LYS A 112 12.05 -4.66 25.50
C LYS A 112 10.65 -4.35 26.03
N MET A 113 9.64 -4.28 25.16
CA MET A 113 8.26 -4.00 25.57
C MET A 113 7.74 -5.03 26.59
N LEU A 114 7.98 -6.32 26.35
CA LEU A 114 7.58 -7.38 27.27
C LEU A 114 8.28 -7.28 28.64
N LYS A 115 9.55 -6.88 28.66
CA LYS A 115 10.28 -6.65 29.91
C LYS A 115 9.70 -5.45 30.67
N ASP A 116 9.50 -4.34 29.97
CA ASP A 116 8.95 -3.11 30.57
C ASP A 116 7.53 -3.36 31.13
N GLU A 117 6.70 -4.15 30.43
CA GLU A 117 5.39 -4.57 30.94
C GLU A 117 5.49 -5.44 32.19
N ASN A 118 6.39 -6.43 32.20
CA ASN A 118 6.60 -7.31 33.35
C ASN A 118 7.07 -6.54 34.59
N ASP A 119 8.02 -5.63 34.42
CA ASP A 119 8.55 -4.80 35.51
C ASP A 119 7.46 -3.86 36.07
N ASN A 120 6.58 -3.33 35.21
CA ASN A 120 5.43 -2.51 35.61
C ASN A 120 4.34 -3.31 36.35
N ILE A 121 4.18 -4.60 36.06
CA ILE A 121 3.25 -5.47 36.80
C ILE A 121 3.78 -5.71 38.21
N ILE A 122 5.08 -6.01 38.35
CA ILE A 122 5.72 -6.25 39.65
C ILE A 122 5.60 -5.03 40.56
N LEU A 123 5.88 -3.83 40.05
CA LEU A 123 5.76 -2.57 40.81
C LEU A 123 4.34 -2.21 41.24
N LYS A 124 3.29 -2.79 40.63
CA LYS A 124 1.89 -2.59 41.04
C LYS A 124 1.41 -3.60 42.09
N MET A 125 2.21 -4.62 42.38
CA MET A 125 1.91 -5.66 43.37
C MET A 125 2.59 -5.40 44.73
N GLU A 126 3.53 -4.44 44.78
CA GLU A 126 4.16 -3.90 46.00
C GLU A 126 3.42 -2.65 46.50
#